data_AF-A0A935ZHQ6-F1
#
_entry.id   AF-A0A935ZHQ6-F1
#
_cell.length_a   1.000
_cell.length_b   1.000
_cell.length_c   1.000
_cell.angle_alpha   90.00
_cell.angle_beta   90.00
_cell.angle_gamma   90.00
#
_symmetry.space_group_name_H-M   'P 1'
#
loop_
_entity.id
_entity.type
_entity.pdbx_description
1 polymer ?
#
loop_
_entity_poly.entity_id
_entity_poly.type
_entity_poly.pdbx_seq_one_letter_code
_entity_poly.pdbx_strand_id
1 'polypeptide(L)'
;MRTRTRRLGRHARVGGALPLLGLVVSLACGPRTLPPLGEALVVVDTDGAVPRVVSRLRIDTYAADGAWLDARETALPDVRDWPASFSVQAKDDTRVREVLVRVRGFGERTRTYRGAARLVLGGVDTTPPQEPEPSLAIDRLVRLRLVPGERGRAVVVLRSACAGVPSELGEGGAKGRTCVVPSGSEDGRMEDVGALALEPTMDVPRESLVGTAARTPCPAPSDASRVCLEGSSFVLGRDEVAVVPDPRLPLSPERVVRVTSFVMDRDEVTVARYREALARGFVAPEPVGATEGPLGDTAATTCSFSTAPLGRESFGLSCVPWATARAFCRDAGGDLPTEAEWEYAATSANRPGKVEFPWGDDTPTCADAIYGRLPLAGFPGACEATSGRGPRPVDDGGAGSRDLTPGGVRGLAGGLGEWTRDAPSRYDGPCWSGARAADPSCEGDATSPHVVRGGAWAGTPISLRGTGRLEGTQPSAFVGFRCVYRGPR
;
A
#
# COMPACT_ATOMS: atom_id res chain seq x y z
N MET A 1 -78.57 -32.51 -7.85
CA MET A 1 -79.95 -32.73 -7.35
C MET A 1 -80.57 -31.36 -7.08
N ARG A 2 -81.63 -31.02 -7.82
CA ARG A 2 -82.59 -29.91 -7.67
C ARG A 2 -82.10 -28.45 -7.77
N THR A 3 -82.32 -27.92 -8.98
CA THR A 3 -82.90 -26.61 -9.30
C THR A 3 -84.05 -26.17 -8.38
N ARG A 4 -84.17 -24.85 -8.10
CA ARG A 4 -85.45 -24.13 -8.26
C ARG A 4 -85.32 -22.60 -8.34
N THR A 5 -86.10 -22.10 -9.28
CA THR A 5 -86.34 -20.78 -9.86
C THR A 5 -87.12 -19.76 -9.02
N ARG A 6 -86.78 -18.47 -9.25
CA ARG A 6 -87.59 -17.23 -9.44
C ARG A 6 -88.87 -16.97 -8.61
N ARG A 7 -89.01 -15.71 -8.18
CA ARG A 7 -90.10 -14.81 -8.61
C ARG A 7 -89.77 -13.32 -8.46
N LEU A 8 -90.23 -12.55 -9.47
CA LEU A 8 -90.19 -11.09 -9.57
C LEU A 8 -91.30 -10.43 -8.73
N GLY A 9 -91.04 -9.21 -8.27
CA GLY A 9 -92.04 -8.19 -7.93
C GLY A 9 -91.67 -6.86 -8.58
N ARG A 10 -92.63 -6.21 -9.24
CA ARG A 10 -92.50 -5.05 -10.15
C ARG A 10 -92.78 -3.72 -9.43
N HIS A 11 -92.07 -2.68 -9.88
CA HIS A 11 -92.42 -1.26 -10.04
C HIS A 11 -92.85 -0.40 -8.82
N ALA A 12 -92.11 0.70 -8.60
CA ALA A 12 -92.57 2.07 -8.89
C ALA A 12 -91.39 3.04 -8.95
N ARG A 13 -91.33 3.87 -10.00
CA ARG A 13 -90.44 5.03 -10.14
C ARG A 13 -91.20 6.28 -9.69
N VAL A 14 -90.58 7.09 -8.83
CA VAL A 14 -90.74 8.55 -8.68
C VAL A 14 -89.37 8.99 -8.11
N GLY A 15 -88.52 9.81 -8.75
CA GLY A 15 -88.76 11.13 -9.30
C GLY A 15 -88.26 12.17 -8.28
N GLY A 16 -87.13 12.84 -8.54
CA GLY A 16 -86.70 14.00 -7.75
C GLY A 16 -85.18 14.09 -7.51
N ALA A 17 -84.52 14.99 -8.24
CA ALA A 17 -83.11 15.32 -8.12
C ALA A 17 -82.83 16.26 -6.94
N LEU A 18 -81.70 16.04 -6.25
CA LEU A 18 -80.98 17.06 -5.49
C LEU A 18 -79.49 16.91 -5.82
N PRO A 19 -78.77 17.96 -6.26
CA PRO A 19 -77.34 17.86 -6.45
C PRO A 19 -76.67 17.96 -5.07
N LEU A 20 -76.08 16.87 -4.60
CA LEU A 20 -75.04 16.97 -3.56
C LEU A 20 -73.83 17.62 -4.23
N LEU A 21 -73.58 18.90 -3.94
CA LEU A 21 -72.25 19.47 -4.10
C LEU A 21 -71.31 18.72 -3.14
N GLY A 22 -70.64 17.70 -3.66
CA GLY A 22 -69.45 17.16 -3.03
C GLY A 22 -68.36 18.22 -3.13
N LEU A 23 -68.02 18.84 -2.00
CA LEU A 23 -66.81 19.65 -1.88
C LEU A 23 -65.61 18.70 -2.02
N VAL A 24 -65.12 18.52 -3.24
CA VAL A 24 -63.80 17.93 -3.45
C VAL A 24 -62.80 18.99 -3.02
N VAL A 25 -62.32 18.89 -1.78
CA VAL A 25 -61.10 19.59 -1.39
C VAL A 25 -59.95 18.88 -2.10
N SER A 26 -59.70 19.30 -3.34
CA SER A 26 -58.41 19.06 -3.98
C SER A 26 -57.40 19.86 -3.18
N LEU A 27 -56.72 19.21 -2.23
CA LEU A 27 -55.43 19.67 -1.76
C LEU A 27 -54.51 19.67 -2.97
N ALA A 28 -54.47 20.80 -3.67
CA ALA A 28 -53.43 21.08 -4.63
C ALA A 28 -52.11 21.02 -3.86
N CYS A 29 -51.36 19.93 -4.01
CA CYS A 29 -49.92 19.97 -3.86
C CYS A 29 -49.40 20.91 -4.96
N GLY A 30 -49.44 22.21 -4.70
CA GLY A 30 -48.61 23.15 -5.44
C GLY A 30 -47.16 22.68 -5.35
N PRO A 31 -46.31 22.98 -6.34
CA PRO A 31 -44.90 22.62 -6.29
C PRO A 31 -44.33 23.20 -4.99
N ARG A 32 -44.04 22.32 -4.02
CA ARG A 32 -43.30 22.73 -2.82
C ARG A 32 -41.89 23.05 -3.31
N THR A 33 -41.64 24.32 -3.54
CA THR A 33 -40.27 24.83 -3.67
C THR A 33 -39.56 24.48 -2.37
N LEU A 34 -38.60 23.56 -2.44
CA LEU A 34 -37.74 23.26 -1.31
C LEU A 34 -37.06 24.57 -0.86
N PRO A 35 -36.83 24.77 0.45
CA PRO A 35 -36.08 25.92 0.93
C PRO A 35 -34.74 26.01 0.16
N PRO A 36 -34.29 27.22 -0.21
CA PRO A 36 -32.99 27.42 -0.85
C PRO A 36 -31.86 27.15 0.16
N LEU A 37 -31.65 25.89 0.51
CA LEU A 37 -30.60 25.47 1.43
C LEU A 37 -29.24 25.67 0.78
N GLY A 38 -28.25 26.07 1.58
CA GLY A 38 -26.86 26.05 1.14
C GLY A 38 -26.39 24.61 0.96
N GLU A 39 -25.82 24.31 -0.20
CA GLU A 39 -25.43 22.95 -0.58
C GLU A 39 -24.04 22.93 -1.23
N ALA A 40 -23.21 21.99 -0.79
CA ALA A 40 -21.94 21.69 -1.41
C ALA A 40 -21.93 20.24 -1.92
N LEU A 41 -21.69 20.05 -3.22
CA LEU A 41 -21.31 18.75 -3.76
C LEU A 41 -19.80 18.57 -3.56
N VAL A 42 -19.41 17.60 -2.76
CA VAL A 42 -18.00 17.26 -2.54
C VAL A 42 -17.64 16.09 -3.43
N VAL A 43 -16.68 16.31 -4.33
CA VAL A 43 -16.08 15.28 -5.17
C VAL A 43 -14.76 14.87 -4.53
N VAL A 44 -14.61 13.58 -4.25
CA VAL A 44 -13.41 12.99 -3.66
C VAL A 44 -12.69 12.14 -4.69
N ASP A 45 -11.42 12.44 -4.89
CA ASP A 45 -10.52 11.64 -5.71
C ASP A 45 -9.31 11.20 -4.88
N THR A 46 -8.50 10.28 -5.39
CA THR A 46 -7.26 9.84 -4.73
C THR A 46 -6.16 9.60 -5.75
N ASP A 47 -4.91 9.81 -5.37
CA ASP A 47 -3.77 9.29 -6.14
C ASP A 47 -3.28 7.92 -5.66
N GLY A 48 -3.88 7.40 -4.58
CA GLY A 48 -3.56 6.09 -4.03
C GLY A 48 -3.98 4.97 -4.96
N ALA A 49 -3.25 3.85 -4.88
CA ALA A 49 -3.58 2.65 -5.62
C ALA A 49 -4.91 2.05 -5.14
N VAL A 50 -5.85 1.84 -6.07
CA VAL A 50 -7.13 1.17 -5.84
C VAL A 50 -7.05 -0.24 -6.44
N PRO A 51 -7.45 -1.32 -5.73
CA PRO A 51 -7.95 -1.34 -4.34
C PRO A 51 -6.86 -1.41 -3.26
N ARG A 52 -5.58 -1.46 -3.66
CA ARG A 52 -4.45 -1.88 -2.80
C ARG A 52 -4.26 -1.04 -1.53
N VAL A 53 -4.38 0.27 -1.65
CA VAL A 53 -4.20 1.25 -0.57
C VAL A 53 -5.52 1.89 -0.20
N VAL A 54 -6.37 2.16 -1.20
CA VAL A 54 -7.70 2.74 -1.00
C VAL A 54 -8.74 1.87 -1.69
N SER A 55 -9.73 1.40 -0.93
CA SER A 55 -10.91 0.71 -1.43
C SER A 55 -12.16 1.04 -0.62
N ARG A 56 -12.04 1.92 0.38
CA ARG A 56 -13.11 2.44 1.22
C ARG A 56 -12.95 3.93 1.42
N LEU A 57 -14.07 4.62 1.44
CA LEU A 57 -14.17 6.04 1.73
C LEU A 57 -15.03 6.24 2.96
N ARG A 58 -14.49 6.93 3.96
CA ARG A 58 -15.23 7.37 5.14
C ARG A 58 -15.33 8.90 5.17
N ILE A 59 -16.51 9.39 5.50
CA ILE A 59 -16.85 10.80 5.59
C ILE A 59 -17.40 11.04 6.99
N ASP A 60 -16.78 11.94 7.74
CA ASP A 60 -17.28 12.40 9.03
C ASP A 60 -17.54 13.91 8.94
N THR A 61 -18.69 14.32 9.45
CA THR A 61 -19.14 15.71 9.42
C THR A 61 -19.20 16.24 10.84
N TYR A 62 -18.66 17.45 11.04
CA TYR A 62 -18.64 18.12 12.32
C TYR A 62 -19.19 19.55 12.17
N ALA A 63 -19.81 20.05 13.23
CA ALA A 63 -20.14 21.46 13.35
C ALA A 63 -18.86 22.31 13.43
N ALA A 64 -19.01 23.63 13.24
CA ALA A 64 -17.87 24.57 13.27
C ALA A 64 -17.10 24.55 14.60
N ASP A 65 -17.76 24.17 15.70
CA ASP A 65 -17.18 24.02 17.04
C ASP A 65 -16.53 22.64 17.28
N GLY A 66 -16.51 21.77 16.26
CA GLY A 66 -15.97 20.42 16.34
C GLY A 66 -16.96 19.35 16.83
N ALA A 67 -18.21 19.70 17.16
CA ALA A 67 -19.20 18.70 17.55
C ALA A 67 -19.50 17.73 16.40
N TRP A 68 -19.42 16.43 16.66
CA TRP A 68 -19.72 15.39 15.66
C TRP A 68 -21.20 15.39 15.27
N LEU A 69 -21.48 15.31 13.97
CA LEU A 69 -22.84 15.37 13.42
C LEU A 69 -23.29 14.08 12.73
N ASP A 70 -22.45 13.51 11.86
CA ASP A 70 -22.76 12.31 11.07
C ASP A 70 -21.46 11.62 10.63
N ALA A 71 -21.53 10.31 10.39
CA ALA A 71 -20.46 9.55 9.75
C ALA A 71 -21.03 8.54 8.76
N ARG A 72 -20.38 8.42 7.61
CA ARG A 72 -20.75 7.47 6.54
C ARG A 72 -19.52 6.79 6.00
N GLU A 73 -19.69 5.56 5.57
CA GLU A 73 -18.63 4.78 4.96
C GLU A 73 -19.17 4.07 3.72
N THR A 74 -18.36 3.97 2.68
CA THR A 74 -18.74 3.36 1.40
C THR A 74 -17.56 2.57 0.83
N ALA A 75 -17.82 1.36 0.35
CA ALA A 75 -16.85 0.56 -0.38
C ALA A 75 -16.76 1.04 -1.83
N LEU A 76 -15.54 1.26 -2.31
CA LEU A 76 -15.20 1.74 -3.65
C LEU A 76 -13.98 0.95 -4.18
N PRO A 77 -14.10 -0.38 -4.38
CA PRO A 77 -12.97 -1.25 -4.70
C PRO A 77 -12.52 -1.17 -6.17
N ASP A 78 -13.35 -0.63 -7.08
CA ASP A 78 -13.03 -0.54 -8.49
C ASP A 78 -12.50 0.86 -8.82
N VAL A 79 -11.51 0.95 -9.72
CA VAL A 79 -10.96 2.23 -10.20
C VAL A 79 -12.05 3.12 -10.83
N ARG A 80 -13.12 2.51 -11.37
CA ARG A 80 -14.28 3.20 -11.96
C ARG A 80 -15.24 3.80 -10.94
N ASP A 81 -15.10 3.45 -9.66
CA ASP A 81 -15.88 4.02 -8.56
C ASP A 81 -15.36 5.43 -8.17
N TRP A 82 -14.24 5.85 -8.76
CA TRP A 82 -13.57 7.11 -8.48
C TRP A 82 -13.56 8.05 -9.70
N PRO A 83 -13.68 9.37 -9.51
CA PRO A 83 -13.90 10.03 -8.22
C PRO A 83 -15.32 9.79 -7.68
N ALA A 84 -15.43 9.62 -6.37
CA ALA A 84 -16.71 9.47 -5.68
C ALA A 84 -17.26 10.84 -5.29
N SER A 85 -18.57 10.95 -5.02
CA SER A 85 -19.16 12.21 -4.58
C SER A 85 -20.27 12.05 -3.54
N PHE A 86 -20.46 13.11 -2.75
CA PHE A 86 -21.55 13.22 -1.78
C PHE A 86 -21.92 14.70 -1.60
N SER A 87 -23.16 14.95 -1.16
CA SER A 87 -23.62 16.32 -0.86
C SER A 87 -23.59 16.59 0.64
N VAL A 88 -23.26 17.82 1.02
CA VAL A 88 -23.44 18.38 2.35
C VAL A 88 -24.42 19.53 2.25
N GLN A 89 -25.51 19.47 3.02
CA GLN A 89 -26.60 20.44 2.95
C GLN A 89 -26.93 21.01 4.33
N ALA A 90 -27.20 22.32 4.40
CA ALA A 90 -27.72 22.95 5.60
C ALA A 90 -29.12 22.43 5.93
N LYS A 91 -29.47 22.31 7.23
CA LYS A 91 -30.82 21.90 7.67
C LYS A 91 -31.89 22.98 7.51
N ASP A 92 -31.47 24.24 7.36
CA ASP A 92 -32.31 25.42 7.21
C ASP A 92 -31.63 26.46 6.31
N ASP A 93 -32.39 27.44 5.83
CA ASP A 93 -31.97 28.53 4.94
C ASP A 93 -31.77 29.86 5.68
N THR A 94 -31.75 29.85 7.01
CA THR A 94 -31.85 31.07 7.83
C THR A 94 -30.53 31.83 8.00
N ARG A 95 -29.40 31.12 7.91
CA ARG A 95 -28.05 31.71 8.05
C ARG A 95 -27.01 30.85 7.35
N VAL A 96 -25.89 31.47 7.00
CA VAL A 96 -24.67 30.77 6.58
C VAL A 96 -24.27 29.72 7.63
N ARG A 97 -23.84 28.54 7.19
CA ARG A 97 -23.30 27.47 8.04
C ARG A 97 -21.85 27.22 7.67
N GLU A 98 -21.00 27.12 8.67
CA GLU A 98 -19.69 26.49 8.51
C GLU A 98 -19.74 25.07 9.07
N VAL A 99 -19.18 24.14 8.32
CA VAL A 99 -19.05 22.74 8.71
C VAL A 99 -17.65 22.25 8.39
N LEU A 100 -17.15 21.35 9.22
CA LEU A 100 -15.93 20.62 8.95
C LEU A 100 -16.29 19.26 8.36
N VAL A 101 -15.57 18.87 7.32
CA VAL A 101 -15.74 17.57 6.65
C VAL A 101 -14.39 16.87 6.67
N ARG A 102 -14.32 15.73 7.34
CA ARG A 102 -13.16 14.85 7.37
C ARG A 102 -13.40 13.68 6.42
N VAL A 103 -12.52 13.51 5.46
CA VAL A 103 -12.59 12.50 4.42
C VAL A 103 -11.38 11.59 4.58
N ARG A 104 -11.61 10.28 4.61
CA ARG A 104 -10.57 9.28 4.82
C ARG A 104 -10.67 8.15 3.81
N GLY A 105 -9.57 7.88 3.11
CA GLY A 105 -9.44 6.74 2.19
C GLY A 105 -8.54 5.68 2.81
N PHE A 106 -8.95 4.41 2.76
CA PHE A 106 -8.20 3.29 3.34
C PHE A 106 -8.58 1.96 2.67
N GLY A 107 -7.79 0.92 2.89
CA GLY A 107 -7.98 -0.41 2.33
C GLY A 107 -8.97 -1.27 3.11
N GLU A 108 -9.49 -2.31 2.47
CA GLU A 108 -10.44 -3.26 3.09
C GLU A 108 -9.89 -3.95 4.34
N ARG A 109 -8.58 -4.26 4.37
CA ARG A 109 -7.93 -4.95 5.50
C ARG A 109 -7.46 -4.01 6.61
N THR A 110 -7.80 -2.73 6.55
CA THR A 110 -7.42 -1.76 7.58
C THR A 110 -8.18 -2.01 8.88
N ARG A 111 -7.43 -2.16 9.97
CA ARG A 111 -8.00 -2.37 11.31
C ARG A 111 -8.61 -1.10 11.87
N THR A 112 -9.54 -1.30 12.80
CA THR A 112 -10.00 -0.21 13.65
C THR A 112 -8.89 0.19 14.61
N TYR A 113 -8.66 1.50 14.72
CA TYR A 113 -7.72 2.05 15.68
C TYR A 113 -8.09 1.69 17.12
N ARG A 114 -7.07 1.33 17.92
CA ARG A 114 -7.22 0.98 19.35
C ARG A 114 -6.17 1.64 20.25
N GLY A 115 -5.45 2.64 19.75
CA GLY A 115 -4.42 3.35 20.52
C GLY A 115 -5.00 4.46 21.42
N ALA A 116 -4.12 5.36 21.86
CA ALA A 116 -4.49 6.51 22.68
C ALA A 116 -5.48 7.46 21.98
N ALA A 117 -6.21 8.28 22.74
CA ALA A 117 -7.07 9.32 22.19
C ALA A 117 -6.32 10.14 21.12
N ARG A 118 -6.86 10.19 19.90
CA ARG A 118 -6.30 11.01 18.81
C ARG A 118 -7.12 12.23 18.48
N LEU A 119 -8.35 12.26 18.97
CA LEU A 119 -9.19 13.43 18.90
C LEU A 119 -9.65 13.80 20.30
N VAL A 120 -9.10 14.90 20.82
CA VAL A 120 -9.49 15.45 22.11
C VAL A 120 -10.13 16.81 21.89
N LEU A 121 -11.38 16.96 22.32
CA LEU A 121 -12.15 18.21 22.25
C LEU A 121 -12.48 18.66 23.66
N GLY A 122 -12.00 19.84 24.06
CA GLY A 122 -12.24 20.38 25.41
C GLY A 122 -11.74 19.48 26.54
N GLY A 123 -10.66 18.72 26.32
CA GLY A 123 -10.12 17.75 27.27
C GLY A 123 -10.83 16.39 27.29
N VAL A 124 -11.83 16.18 26.44
CA VAL A 124 -12.58 14.92 26.33
C VAL A 124 -12.14 14.16 25.08
N ASP A 125 -11.85 12.86 25.23
CA ASP A 125 -11.63 11.97 24.10
C ASP A 125 -12.94 11.82 23.30
N THR A 126 -12.87 12.23 22.06
CA THR A 126 -13.96 12.17 21.08
C THR A 126 -13.53 11.40 19.83
N THR A 127 -12.45 10.62 19.94
CA THR A 127 -11.99 9.72 18.89
C THR A 127 -13.15 8.82 18.46
N PRO A 128 -13.56 8.84 17.17
CA PRO A 128 -14.67 8.03 16.72
C PRO A 128 -14.41 6.54 17.06
N PRO A 129 -15.39 5.83 17.64
CA PRO A 129 -15.20 4.47 18.16
C PRO A 129 -14.84 3.44 17.08
N GLN A 130 -15.07 3.79 15.81
CA GLN A 130 -14.65 3.03 14.66
C GLN A 130 -13.94 4.00 13.73
N GLU A 131 -12.61 4.05 13.75
CA GLU A 131 -11.84 4.76 12.75
C GLU A 131 -10.71 3.89 12.20
N PRO A 132 -10.32 4.06 10.93
CA PRO A 132 -9.21 3.29 10.37
C PRO A 132 -7.90 3.61 11.08
N GLU A 133 -7.00 2.63 11.14
CA GLU A 133 -5.61 2.85 11.54
C GLU A 133 -4.97 3.90 10.59
N PRO A 134 -4.43 5.04 11.07
CA PRO A 134 -3.95 6.13 10.23
C PRO A 134 -2.73 5.76 9.46
N SER A 135 -1.86 4.89 9.98
CA SER A 135 -0.73 4.38 9.20
C SER A 135 -1.19 3.72 7.89
N LEU A 136 -2.47 3.31 7.83
CA LEU A 136 -3.14 2.71 6.69
C LEU A 136 -4.24 3.59 6.08
N ALA A 137 -4.33 4.86 6.44
CA ALA A 137 -5.33 5.79 5.92
C ALA A 137 -4.69 7.07 5.37
N ILE A 138 -5.32 7.60 4.34
CA ILE A 138 -5.08 8.95 3.83
C ILE A 138 -6.19 9.83 4.39
N ASP A 139 -5.82 10.86 5.15
CA ASP A 139 -6.74 11.69 5.91
C ASP A 139 -6.73 13.13 5.40
N ARG A 140 -7.91 13.70 5.16
CA ARG A 140 -8.08 15.08 4.73
C ARG A 140 -9.24 15.74 5.46
N LEU A 141 -9.01 16.92 6.01
CA LEU A 141 -10.00 17.73 6.71
C LEU A 141 -10.18 19.07 5.98
N VAL A 142 -11.42 19.43 5.67
CA VAL A 142 -11.76 20.67 4.96
C VAL A 142 -12.88 21.41 5.67
N ARG A 143 -12.92 22.74 5.52
CA ARG A 143 -14.02 23.59 5.99
C ARG A 143 -14.89 24.00 4.80
N LEU A 144 -16.19 23.76 4.89
CA LEU A 144 -17.17 24.21 3.90
C LEU A 144 -18.00 25.36 4.47
N ARG A 145 -18.25 26.36 3.63
CA ARG A 145 -19.15 27.49 3.93
C ARG A 145 -20.41 27.34 3.08
N LEU A 146 -21.52 26.99 3.71
CA LEU A 146 -22.82 26.78 3.06
C LEU A 146 -23.66 28.04 3.19
N VAL A 147 -23.90 28.72 2.06
CA VAL A 147 -24.68 29.95 1.99
C VAL A 147 -26.08 29.63 1.49
N PRO A 148 -27.16 30.06 2.16
CA PRO A 148 -28.52 29.84 1.67
C PRO A 148 -28.71 30.34 0.23
N GLY A 149 -29.29 29.50 -0.62
CA GLY A 149 -29.53 29.75 -2.04
C GLY A 149 -28.35 29.48 -2.96
N GLU A 150 -27.17 29.22 -2.40
CA GLU A 150 -25.98 28.88 -3.19
C GLU A 150 -25.78 27.37 -3.24
N ARG A 151 -25.40 26.91 -4.44
CA ARG A 151 -24.89 25.57 -4.69
C ARG A 151 -23.50 25.68 -5.26
N GLY A 152 -22.59 24.83 -4.81
CA GLY A 152 -21.28 24.75 -5.43
C GLY A 152 -20.59 23.43 -5.22
N ARG A 153 -19.49 23.26 -5.94
CA ARG A 153 -18.70 22.05 -5.99
C ARG A 153 -17.37 22.25 -5.28
N ALA A 154 -17.02 21.33 -4.41
CA ALA A 154 -15.72 21.22 -3.76
C ALA A 154 -15.00 19.98 -4.29
N VAL A 155 -13.69 20.07 -4.51
CA VAL A 155 -12.85 18.91 -4.84
C VAL A 155 -11.88 18.66 -3.69
N VAL A 156 -11.89 17.43 -3.20
CA VAL A 156 -10.97 16.95 -2.16
C VAL A 156 -10.16 15.82 -2.77
N VAL A 157 -8.83 15.93 -2.73
CA VAL A 157 -7.96 14.84 -3.19
C VAL A 157 -7.21 14.23 -2.03
N LEU A 158 -7.38 12.92 -1.87
CA LEU A 158 -6.65 12.10 -0.92
C LEU A 158 -5.29 11.74 -1.52
N ARG A 159 -4.26 12.49 -1.09
CA ARG A 159 -2.87 12.34 -1.53
C ARG A 159 -2.14 11.28 -0.72
N SER A 160 -1.53 10.31 -1.37
CA SER A 160 -0.72 9.25 -0.75
C SER A 160 0.49 9.80 -0.02
N ALA A 161 0.96 11.00 -0.37
CA ALA A 161 1.97 11.74 0.39
C ALA A 161 1.54 12.10 1.82
N CYS A 162 0.23 12.06 2.09
CA CYS A 162 -0.38 12.31 3.39
C CYS A 162 -0.84 11.03 4.09
N ALA A 163 -0.52 9.86 3.55
CA ALA A 163 -0.83 8.60 4.21
C ALA A 163 -0.09 8.51 5.55
N GLY A 164 -0.73 8.00 6.61
CA GLY A 164 -0.11 7.97 7.93
C GLY A 164 -0.18 9.27 8.72
N VAL A 165 -0.72 10.36 8.16
CA VAL A 165 -0.76 11.67 8.80
C VAL A 165 -2.21 12.04 9.12
N PRO A 166 -2.71 11.78 10.35
CA PRO A 166 -4.08 12.10 10.72
C PRO A 166 -4.31 13.61 10.80
N SER A 167 -5.52 14.05 10.44
CA SER A 167 -5.93 15.46 10.63
C SER A 167 -6.21 15.76 12.10
N GLU A 168 -5.95 17.00 12.51
CA GLU A 168 -6.26 17.55 13.83
C GLU A 168 -7.52 18.43 13.71
N LEU A 169 -8.57 18.23 14.52
CA LEU A 169 -9.74 19.13 14.48
C LEU A 169 -9.47 20.47 15.21
N GLY A 170 -8.48 20.51 16.11
CA GLY A 170 -8.15 21.67 16.94
C GLY A 170 -9.18 21.96 18.05
N GLU A 171 -8.82 22.82 19.01
CA GLU A 171 -9.75 23.26 20.05
C GLU A 171 -10.95 23.99 19.45
N GLY A 172 -12.15 23.44 19.63
CA GLY A 172 -13.40 24.05 19.18
C GLY A 172 -13.51 24.19 17.66
N GLY A 173 -12.84 23.34 16.86
CA GLY A 173 -12.94 23.33 15.39
C GLY A 173 -12.32 24.54 14.67
N ALA A 174 -11.80 25.55 15.38
CA ALA A 174 -11.29 26.79 14.80
C ALA A 174 -9.84 26.69 14.30
N LYS A 175 -9.03 25.80 14.89
CA LYS A 175 -7.59 25.62 14.61
C LYS A 175 -7.26 24.25 14.03
N GLY A 176 -8.19 23.68 13.24
CA GLY A 176 -7.96 22.38 12.63
C GLY A 176 -6.72 22.40 11.72
N ARG A 177 -5.96 21.32 11.70
CA ARG A 177 -4.81 21.11 10.82
C ARG A 177 -4.95 19.81 10.05
N THR A 178 -4.33 19.75 8.89
CA THR A 178 -4.53 18.65 7.95
C THR A 178 -3.36 18.55 7.00
N CYS A 179 -3.04 17.32 6.58
CA CYS A 179 -1.99 17.14 5.62
C CYS A 179 -2.48 17.55 4.22
N VAL A 180 -1.67 18.35 3.54
CA VAL A 180 -1.88 18.77 2.16
C VAL A 180 -0.61 18.57 1.35
N VAL A 181 -0.76 18.46 0.04
CA VAL A 181 0.35 18.54 -0.92
C VAL A 181 0.18 19.84 -1.70
N PRO A 182 0.97 20.89 -1.39
CA PRO A 182 0.91 22.14 -2.10
C PRO A 182 1.24 21.98 -3.58
N SER A 183 0.72 22.88 -4.42
CA SER A 183 1.07 22.93 -5.84
C SER A 183 2.59 23.01 -6.03
N GLY A 184 3.14 22.14 -6.89
CA GLY A 184 4.58 22.06 -7.15
C GLY A 184 5.40 21.29 -6.11
N SER A 185 4.75 20.63 -5.15
CA SER A 185 5.40 19.74 -4.18
C SER A 185 4.95 18.29 -4.37
N GLU A 186 5.81 17.35 -3.98
CA GLU A 186 5.52 15.91 -3.93
C GLU A 186 5.34 15.39 -2.48
N ASP A 187 5.58 16.28 -1.51
CA ASP A 187 5.62 15.98 -0.09
C ASP A 187 4.37 16.50 0.63
N GLY A 188 3.86 15.67 1.54
CA GLY A 188 2.78 16.05 2.43
C GLY A 188 3.30 16.89 3.59
N ARG A 189 2.57 17.96 3.93
CA ARG A 189 2.83 18.75 5.15
C ARG A 189 1.54 19.18 5.83
N MET A 190 1.61 19.36 7.15
CA MET A 190 0.47 19.79 7.95
C MET A 190 0.25 21.31 7.84
N GLU A 191 -0.91 21.70 7.33
CA GLU A 191 -1.35 23.09 7.20
C GLU A 191 -2.66 23.33 7.96
N ASP A 192 -2.95 24.59 8.26
CA ASP A 192 -4.22 24.99 8.87
C ASP A 192 -5.39 24.78 7.89
N VAL A 193 -6.54 24.33 8.40
CA VAL A 193 -7.74 24.07 7.61
C VAL A 193 -8.39 25.38 7.19
N GLY A 194 -8.13 25.79 5.95
CA GLY A 194 -8.83 26.89 5.29
C GLY A 194 -10.24 26.51 4.81
N ALA A 195 -11.05 27.53 4.52
CA ALA A 195 -12.31 27.36 3.80
C ALA A 195 -12.04 26.89 2.36
N LEU A 196 -12.62 25.77 1.98
CA LEU A 196 -12.54 25.24 0.63
C LEU A 196 -13.48 26.06 -0.27
N ALA A 197 -12.93 26.64 -1.34
CA ALA A 197 -13.71 27.39 -2.31
C ALA A 197 -14.70 26.46 -3.02
N LEU A 198 -15.95 26.92 -3.17
CA LEU A 198 -16.99 26.21 -3.92
C LEU A 198 -17.06 26.78 -5.33
N GLU A 199 -16.77 25.95 -6.33
CA GLU A 199 -16.92 26.29 -7.74
C GLU A 199 -18.42 26.28 -8.10
N PRO A 200 -18.93 27.28 -8.83
CA PRO A 200 -20.36 27.33 -9.19
C PRO A 200 -20.75 26.31 -10.27
N THR A 201 -19.79 25.77 -11.00
CA THR A 201 -20.01 24.83 -12.11
C THR A 201 -19.91 23.38 -11.66
N MET A 202 -20.94 22.59 -11.97
CA MET A 202 -21.03 21.17 -11.60
C MET A 202 -20.35 20.22 -12.61
N ASP A 203 -20.18 20.66 -13.87
CA ASP A 203 -19.80 19.81 -15.01
C ASP A 203 -18.36 20.04 -15.52
N VAL A 204 -17.35 19.98 -14.66
CA VAL A 204 -15.94 19.99 -15.14
C VAL A 204 -15.39 18.56 -15.10
N PRO A 205 -15.27 17.89 -16.26
CA PRO A 205 -14.55 16.63 -16.35
C PRO A 205 -13.14 16.83 -15.83
N ARG A 206 -12.72 16.00 -14.89
CA ARG A 206 -11.31 15.86 -14.51
C ARG A 206 -10.93 14.41 -14.71
N GLU A 207 -9.76 14.20 -15.28
CA GLU A 207 -9.14 12.89 -15.29
C GLU A 207 -8.89 12.47 -13.83
N SER A 208 -9.30 11.24 -13.49
CA SER A 208 -9.08 10.72 -12.15
C SER A 208 -7.59 10.53 -11.91
N LEU A 209 -7.17 10.80 -10.68
CA LEU A 209 -5.79 10.63 -10.25
C LEU A 209 -5.50 9.22 -9.72
N VAL A 210 -6.46 8.30 -9.75
CA VAL A 210 -6.32 6.96 -9.14
C VAL A 210 -5.04 6.26 -9.57
N GLY A 211 -4.26 5.84 -8.58
CA GLY A 211 -3.01 5.11 -8.80
C GLY A 211 -1.90 5.89 -9.50
N THR A 212 -1.98 7.21 -9.60
CA THR A 212 -0.90 8.02 -10.18
C THR A 212 0.22 8.33 -9.20
N ALA A 213 0.08 8.01 -7.90
CA ALA A 213 1.09 8.30 -6.89
C ALA A 213 2.43 7.62 -7.23
N ALA A 214 3.49 8.43 -7.33
CA ALA A 214 4.87 7.99 -7.62
C ALA A 214 5.04 7.21 -8.94
N ARG A 215 4.02 7.22 -9.81
CA ARG A 215 4.07 6.53 -11.10
C ARG A 215 4.84 7.38 -12.10
N THR A 216 6.09 7.01 -12.34
CA THR A 216 6.91 7.58 -13.42
C THR A 216 7.04 6.57 -14.56
N PRO A 217 7.18 7.00 -15.83
CA PRO A 217 7.40 6.08 -16.93
C PRO A 217 8.61 5.18 -16.67
N CYS A 218 8.46 3.89 -16.94
CA CYS A 218 9.54 2.93 -16.83
C CYS A 218 10.72 3.33 -17.73
N PRO A 219 11.94 3.52 -17.20
CA PRO A 219 13.10 3.61 -18.06
C PRO A 219 13.26 2.27 -18.78
N ALA A 220 13.56 2.30 -20.08
CA ALA A 220 13.76 1.08 -20.85
C ALA A 220 14.93 0.28 -20.24
N PRO A 221 14.74 -1.02 -19.90
CA PRO A 221 15.83 -1.84 -19.40
C PRO A 221 16.97 -1.86 -20.42
N SER A 222 18.22 -1.78 -19.97
CA SER A 222 19.39 -1.86 -20.85
C SER A 222 19.50 -3.21 -21.57
N ASP A 223 18.95 -4.26 -20.97
CA ASP A 223 18.96 -5.64 -21.44
C ASP A 223 17.92 -6.49 -20.68
N ALA A 224 17.82 -7.77 -21.05
CA ALA A 224 16.84 -8.72 -20.50
C ALA A 224 17.16 -9.25 -19.09
N SER A 225 18.31 -8.90 -18.50
CA SER A 225 18.67 -9.26 -17.12
C SER A 225 18.07 -8.31 -16.07
N ARG A 226 17.33 -7.29 -16.51
CA ARG A 226 16.74 -6.25 -15.68
C ARG A 226 15.24 -6.11 -15.96
N VAL A 227 14.49 -5.83 -14.90
CA VAL A 227 13.03 -5.69 -14.92
C VAL A 227 12.68 -4.28 -14.45
N CYS A 228 11.85 -3.58 -15.20
CA CYS A 228 11.26 -2.34 -14.70
C CYS A 228 10.03 -2.63 -13.84
N LEU A 229 9.98 -2.00 -12.67
CA LEU A 229 8.85 -2.02 -11.76
C LEU A 229 8.26 -0.62 -11.72
N GLU A 230 7.02 -0.47 -12.21
CA GLU A 230 6.31 0.81 -12.11
C GLU A 230 6.07 1.14 -10.63
N GLY A 231 6.38 2.38 -10.26
CA GLY A 231 6.16 2.93 -8.93
C GLY A 231 4.68 3.07 -8.59
N SER A 232 4.39 3.00 -7.30
CA SER A 232 3.03 3.10 -6.74
C SER A 232 3.10 3.33 -5.24
N SER A 233 1.96 3.66 -4.62
CA SER A 233 1.76 3.41 -3.20
C SER A 233 1.45 1.93 -2.92
N PHE A 234 1.92 1.43 -1.76
CA PHE A 234 1.63 0.09 -1.26
C PHE A 234 1.67 0.03 0.27
N VAL A 235 1.19 -1.07 0.85
CA VAL A 235 1.26 -1.32 2.29
C VAL A 235 2.56 -2.06 2.61
N LEU A 236 3.49 -1.41 3.29
CA LEU A 236 4.71 -1.98 3.87
C LEU A 236 4.41 -2.68 5.20
N GLY A 237 5.08 -3.80 5.44
CA GLY A 237 4.99 -4.56 6.68
C GLY A 237 3.73 -5.44 6.78
N ARG A 238 3.58 -6.11 7.90
CA ARG A 238 2.43 -6.97 8.19
C ARG A 238 2.12 -6.95 9.67
N ASP A 239 0.85 -6.84 10.01
CA ASP A 239 0.42 -6.96 11.40
C ASP A 239 0.23 -8.45 11.74
N GLU A 240 1.27 -9.08 12.26
CA GLU A 240 1.35 -10.53 12.46
C GLU A 240 0.62 -11.03 13.73
N VAL A 241 0.14 -12.29 13.69
CA VAL A 241 -0.22 -13.10 14.88
C VAL A 241 0.50 -14.47 14.86
N ALA A 242 1.38 -14.74 13.90
CA ALA A 242 1.97 -16.07 13.71
C ALA A 242 3.49 -16.01 13.49
N VAL A 243 4.21 -16.42 14.55
CA VAL A 243 5.66 -16.54 14.74
C VAL A 243 6.25 -15.32 15.45
N VAL A 244 7.02 -15.57 16.52
CA VAL A 244 7.66 -14.53 17.36
C VAL A 244 8.59 -13.74 16.43
N PRO A 245 8.24 -12.51 16.03
CA PRO A 245 9.12 -11.69 15.22
C PRO A 245 10.40 -11.45 16.04
N ASP A 246 11.55 -11.24 15.41
CA ASP A 246 12.66 -10.64 16.14
C ASP A 246 12.12 -9.32 16.74
N PRO A 247 12.05 -9.16 18.08
CA PRO A 247 11.45 -7.99 18.69
C PRO A 247 12.18 -6.69 18.29
N ARG A 248 13.41 -6.80 17.77
CA ARG A 248 14.18 -5.67 17.24
C ARG A 248 13.73 -5.25 15.84
N LEU A 249 13.22 -6.19 15.04
CA LEU A 249 12.77 -5.99 13.66
C LEU A 249 11.32 -6.49 13.46
N PRO A 250 10.33 -5.85 14.13
CA PRO A 250 8.95 -6.22 13.93
C PRO A 250 8.51 -5.97 12.48
N LEU A 251 7.57 -6.80 12.00
CA LEU A 251 6.90 -6.61 10.72
C LEU A 251 5.81 -5.53 10.79
N SER A 252 5.40 -5.17 12.01
CA SER A 252 4.36 -4.20 12.32
C SER A 252 4.94 -2.85 12.79
N PRO A 253 4.15 -1.76 12.77
CA PRO A 253 2.82 -1.68 12.18
C PRO A 253 2.85 -1.72 10.66
N GLU A 254 1.75 -2.15 10.04
CA GLU A 254 1.55 -1.92 8.60
C GLU A 254 1.43 -0.42 8.29
N ARG A 255 2.01 -0.01 7.16
CA ARG A 255 2.06 1.41 6.77
C ARG A 255 1.94 1.59 5.27
N VAL A 256 1.22 2.62 4.85
CA VAL A 256 1.24 3.04 3.44
C VAL A 256 2.53 3.81 3.17
N VAL A 257 3.27 3.36 2.17
CA VAL A 257 4.47 4.04 1.64
C VAL A 257 4.35 4.15 0.12
N ARG A 258 5.20 4.98 -0.48
CA ARG A 258 5.30 5.15 -1.93
C ARG A 258 6.71 4.79 -2.39
N VAL A 259 6.79 4.09 -3.52
CA VAL A 259 8.05 3.89 -4.24
C VAL A 259 7.90 4.42 -5.66
N THR A 260 8.85 5.19 -6.13
CA THR A 260 8.94 5.65 -7.53
C THR A 260 9.32 4.49 -8.45
N SER A 261 9.13 4.63 -9.76
CA SER A 261 9.52 3.56 -10.69
C SER A 261 11.03 3.35 -10.68
N PHE A 262 11.45 2.09 -10.66
CA PHE A 262 12.86 1.71 -10.69
C PHE A 262 13.05 0.44 -11.52
N VAL A 263 14.28 0.21 -11.95
CA VAL A 263 14.69 -1.03 -12.59
C VAL A 263 15.42 -1.88 -11.56
N MET A 264 15.11 -3.17 -11.50
CA MET A 264 15.74 -4.12 -10.60
C MET A 264 16.39 -5.22 -11.41
N ASP A 265 17.54 -5.72 -10.94
CA ASP A 265 18.10 -6.96 -11.47
C ASP A 265 17.06 -8.09 -11.34
N ARG A 266 16.85 -8.81 -12.44
CA ARG A 266 15.88 -9.92 -12.52
C ARG A 266 16.23 -11.02 -11.53
N ASP A 267 17.52 -11.29 -11.38
CA ASP A 267 18.11 -12.40 -10.63
C ASP A 267 19.16 -11.83 -9.65
N GLU A 268 19.55 -12.58 -8.62
CA GLU A 268 20.66 -12.17 -7.75
C GLU A 268 21.94 -11.94 -8.56
N VAL A 269 22.82 -11.05 -8.08
CA VAL A 269 24.13 -10.85 -8.72
C VAL A 269 24.90 -12.17 -8.67
N THR A 270 25.28 -12.67 -9.84
CA THR A 270 25.95 -13.97 -9.96
C THR A 270 27.47 -13.87 -9.79
N VAL A 271 28.09 -15.02 -9.51
CA VAL A 271 29.55 -15.18 -9.52
C VAL A 271 30.16 -14.74 -10.85
N ALA A 272 29.50 -15.01 -11.99
CA ALA A 272 29.94 -14.55 -13.30
C ALA A 272 30.02 -13.01 -13.36
N ARG A 273 28.94 -12.31 -12.99
CA ARG A 273 28.88 -10.84 -13.02
C ARG A 273 29.95 -10.20 -12.14
N TYR A 274 30.19 -10.79 -10.96
CA TYR A 274 31.26 -10.33 -10.07
C TYR A 274 32.65 -10.54 -10.67
N ARG A 275 32.93 -11.73 -11.23
CA ARG A 275 34.20 -12.03 -11.89
C ARG A 275 34.46 -11.10 -13.08
N GLU A 276 33.45 -10.82 -13.88
CA GLU A 276 33.54 -9.87 -14.99
C GLU A 276 33.86 -8.45 -14.50
N ALA A 277 33.25 -8.01 -13.40
CA ALA A 277 33.56 -6.71 -12.81
C ALA A 277 35.02 -6.64 -12.35
N LEU A 278 35.53 -7.67 -11.67
CA LEU A 278 36.95 -7.76 -11.29
C LEU A 278 37.87 -7.66 -12.53
N ALA A 279 37.52 -8.36 -13.62
CA ALA A 279 38.27 -8.30 -14.87
C ALA A 279 38.24 -6.92 -15.54
N ARG A 280 37.19 -6.12 -15.32
CA ARG A 280 37.09 -4.71 -15.75
C ARG A 280 37.80 -3.72 -14.81
N GLY A 281 38.41 -4.20 -13.72
CA GLY A 281 39.14 -3.37 -12.77
C GLY A 281 38.33 -2.89 -11.56
N PHE A 282 37.14 -3.47 -11.32
CA PHE A 282 36.43 -3.23 -10.06
C PHE A 282 37.31 -3.66 -8.87
N VAL A 283 37.42 -2.80 -7.87
CA VAL A 283 38.14 -3.08 -6.62
C VAL A 283 37.14 -3.17 -5.49
N ALA A 284 36.99 -4.37 -4.95
CA ALA A 284 36.14 -4.60 -3.78
C ALA A 284 36.72 -3.88 -2.55
N PRO A 285 35.91 -3.09 -1.79
CA PRO A 285 36.37 -2.45 -0.57
C PRO A 285 36.71 -3.47 0.53
N GLU A 286 36.01 -4.60 0.54
CA GLU A 286 36.24 -5.72 1.44
C GLU A 286 36.24 -7.06 0.67
N PRO A 287 37.07 -8.04 1.07
CA PRO A 287 37.18 -9.29 0.34
C PRO A 287 35.88 -10.11 0.42
N VAL A 288 35.49 -10.70 -0.71
CA VAL A 288 34.41 -11.70 -0.77
C VAL A 288 34.95 -13.06 -0.34
N GLY A 289 34.22 -13.76 0.51
CA GLY A 289 34.59 -15.12 0.94
C GLY A 289 34.61 -16.09 -0.25
N ALA A 290 35.63 -16.93 -0.32
CA ALA A 290 35.83 -17.88 -1.42
C ALA A 290 35.92 -19.33 -0.94
N THR A 291 35.47 -20.27 -1.78
CA THR A 291 35.62 -21.71 -1.57
C THR A 291 36.24 -22.35 -2.82
N GLU A 292 37.53 -22.69 -2.74
CA GLU A 292 38.30 -23.28 -3.86
C GLU A 292 38.02 -24.80 -4.08
N GLY A 293 37.40 -25.46 -3.09
CA GLY A 293 36.96 -26.86 -3.19
C GLY A 293 35.50 -27.00 -3.61
N PRO A 294 34.95 -28.23 -3.68
CA PRO A 294 33.51 -28.49 -3.88
C PRO A 294 32.64 -27.72 -2.89
N LEU A 295 31.45 -27.28 -3.31
CA LEU A 295 30.46 -26.74 -2.37
C LEU A 295 29.97 -27.86 -1.45
N GLY A 296 29.92 -27.58 -0.16
CA GLY A 296 29.39 -28.47 0.87
C GLY A 296 28.17 -27.86 1.57
N ASP A 297 27.94 -28.29 2.80
CA ASP A 297 26.85 -27.85 3.69
C ASP A 297 27.37 -27.18 4.98
N THR A 298 28.66 -26.83 5.03
CA THR A 298 29.29 -26.15 6.17
C THR A 298 29.67 -24.71 5.82
N ALA A 299 29.78 -23.83 6.82
CA ALA A 299 30.16 -22.43 6.62
C ALA A 299 31.50 -22.25 5.86
N ALA A 300 32.45 -23.19 5.99
CA ALA A 300 33.74 -23.15 5.31
C ALA A 300 33.69 -23.56 3.82
N THR A 301 32.57 -24.12 3.36
CA THR A 301 32.45 -24.74 2.03
C THR A 301 31.21 -24.28 1.26
N THR A 302 30.56 -23.20 1.70
CA THR A 302 29.26 -22.76 1.15
C THR A 302 29.31 -21.39 0.47
N CYS A 303 30.46 -20.72 0.45
CA CYS A 303 30.64 -19.49 -0.33
C CYS A 303 30.68 -19.82 -1.82
N SER A 304 29.83 -19.18 -2.61
CA SER A 304 29.68 -19.52 -4.04
C SER A 304 30.86 -19.10 -4.90
N PHE A 305 31.61 -18.07 -4.49
CA PHE A 305 32.77 -17.57 -5.20
C PHE A 305 33.99 -18.49 -5.05
N SER A 306 34.80 -18.54 -6.09
CA SER A 306 36.11 -19.19 -6.12
C SER A 306 37.07 -18.35 -6.95
N THR A 307 38.37 -18.39 -6.66
CA THR A 307 39.35 -17.59 -7.38
C THR A 307 39.44 -18.02 -8.85
N ALA A 308 39.49 -19.33 -9.09
CA ALA A 308 39.37 -19.91 -10.44
C ALA A 308 37.92 -20.32 -10.73
N PRO A 309 37.46 -20.31 -12.00
CA PRO A 309 36.15 -20.85 -12.37
C PRO A 309 35.99 -22.32 -11.98
N LEU A 310 34.87 -22.65 -11.31
CA LEU A 310 34.56 -24.01 -10.84
C LEU A 310 33.13 -24.46 -11.21
N GLY A 311 32.54 -23.88 -12.26
CA GLY A 311 31.19 -24.22 -12.73
C GLY A 311 30.09 -23.68 -11.81
N ARG A 312 30.35 -22.56 -11.13
CA ARG A 312 29.43 -21.88 -10.19
C ARG A 312 29.05 -20.49 -10.66
N GLU A 313 29.39 -20.16 -11.89
CA GLU A 313 29.23 -18.84 -12.49
C GLU A 313 27.76 -18.38 -12.53
N SER A 314 26.81 -19.32 -12.57
CA SER A 314 25.36 -19.06 -12.48
C SER A 314 24.80 -19.01 -11.06
N PHE A 315 25.61 -19.23 -10.02
CA PHE A 315 25.17 -19.12 -8.63
C PHE A 315 25.17 -17.65 -8.21
N GLY A 316 24.23 -17.29 -7.32
CA GLY A 316 24.24 -15.98 -6.67
C GLY A 316 25.53 -15.82 -5.84
N LEU A 317 26.12 -14.64 -5.84
CA LEU A 317 27.32 -14.31 -5.07
C LEU A 317 26.97 -14.25 -3.59
N SER A 318 27.46 -15.22 -2.81
CA SER A 318 27.29 -15.28 -1.35
C SER A 318 28.60 -14.96 -0.62
N CYS A 319 28.57 -14.86 0.71
CA CYS A 319 29.72 -14.46 1.52
C CYS A 319 30.30 -13.09 1.10
N VAL A 320 29.44 -12.20 0.63
CA VAL A 320 29.79 -10.85 0.20
C VAL A 320 29.48 -9.85 1.31
N PRO A 321 30.46 -9.03 1.75
CA PRO A 321 30.21 -7.95 2.69
C PRO A 321 29.25 -6.91 2.09
N TRP A 322 28.43 -6.28 2.92
CA TRP A 322 27.48 -5.25 2.46
C TRP A 322 28.18 -4.11 1.70
N ALA A 323 29.34 -3.65 2.20
CA ALA A 323 30.11 -2.60 1.56
C ALA A 323 30.53 -2.98 0.13
N THR A 324 30.93 -4.23 -0.09
CA THR A 324 31.30 -4.75 -1.41
C THR A 324 30.09 -4.94 -2.31
N ALA A 325 28.96 -5.44 -1.79
CA ALA A 325 27.71 -5.55 -2.53
C ALA A 325 27.25 -4.17 -3.04
N ARG A 326 27.27 -3.16 -2.16
CA ARG A 326 26.90 -1.79 -2.52
C ARG A 326 27.88 -1.16 -3.51
N ALA A 327 29.19 -1.33 -3.31
CA ALA A 327 30.20 -0.84 -4.23
C ALA A 327 30.04 -1.46 -5.63
N PHE A 328 29.73 -2.75 -5.71
CA PHE A 328 29.43 -3.43 -6.97
C PHE A 328 28.21 -2.81 -7.67
N CYS A 329 27.09 -2.61 -6.95
CA CYS A 329 25.91 -2.01 -7.57
C CYS A 329 26.18 -0.60 -8.09
N ARG A 330 26.98 0.19 -7.37
CA ARG A 330 27.40 1.53 -7.80
C ARG A 330 28.30 1.49 -9.03
N ASP A 331 29.26 0.56 -9.10
CA ASP A 331 30.08 0.32 -10.29
C ASP A 331 29.21 -0.06 -11.51
N ALA A 332 28.15 -0.84 -11.28
CA ALA A 332 27.18 -1.21 -12.31
C ALA A 332 26.18 -0.09 -12.68
N GLY A 333 26.33 1.12 -12.13
CA GLY A 333 25.46 2.28 -12.40
C GLY A 333 24.16 2.33 -11.59
N GLY A 334 24.07 1.57 -10.50
CA GLY A 334 22.91 1.48 -9.62
C GLY A 334 23.24 1.68 -8.14
N ASP A 335 22.43 1.10 -7.26
CA ASP A 335 22.70 0.95 -5.82
C ASP A 335 22.02 -0.35 -5.33
N LEU A 336 22.18 -0.70 -4.05
CA LEU A 336 21.33 -1.72 -3.43
C LEU A 336 19.86 -1.23 -3.36
N PRO A 337 18.87 -2.14 -3.44
CA PRO A 337 17.47 -1.78 -3.21
C PRO A 337 17.31 -1.21 -1.81
N THR A 338 16.42 -0.23 -1.66
CA THR A 338 15.88 0.04 -0.33
C THR A 338 15.02 -1.14 0.13
N GLU A 339 14.84 -1.24 1.43
CA GLU A 339 14.01 -2.25 2.04
C GLU A 339 12.56 -2.21 1.51
N ALA A 340 12.03 -1.00 1.26
CA ALA A 340 10.71 -0.82 0.69
C ALA A 340 10.65 -1.17 -0.80
N GLU A 341 11.68 -0.84 -1.59
CA GLU A 341 11.77 -1.25 -3.00
C GLU A 341 11.76 -2.78 -3.11
N TRP A 342 12.50 -3.46 -2.25
CA TRP A 342 12.55 -4.92 -2.20
C TRP A 342 11.19 -5.53 -1.87
N GLU A 343 10.53 -5.06 -0.79
CA GLU A 343 9.21 -5.58 -0.41
C GLU A 343 8.14 -5.27 -1.45
N TYR A 344 8.21 -4.09 -2.07
CA TYR A 344 7.31 -3.71 -3.15
C TYR A 344 7.40 -4.72 -4.30
N ALA A 345 8.62 -5.02 -4.77
CA ALA A 345 8.84 -6.00 -5.82
C ALA A 345 8.25 -7.37 -5.45
N ALA A 346 8.57 -7.86 -4.24
CA ALA A 346 8.15 -9.17 -3.78
C ALA A 346 6.62 -9.29 -3.62
N THR A 347 5.98 -8.28 -3.04
CA THR A 347 4.60 -8.45 -2.50
C THR A 347 3.52 -7.69 -3.27
N SER A 348 3.87 -6.67 -4.06
CA SER A 348 2.90 -5.65 -4.47
C SER A 348 3.01 -5.20 -5.93
N ALA A 349 4.22 -5.13 -6.50
CA ALA A 349 4.43 -4.69 -7.88
C ALA A 349 3.59 -5.51 -8.87
N ASN A 350 2.97 -4.84 -9.84
CA ASN A 350 2.13 -5.43 -10.89
C ASN A 350 0.97 -6.32 -10.38
N ARG A 351 0.44 -6.07 -9.17
CA ARG A 351 -0.67 -6.83 -8.57
C ARG A 351 -1.82 -5.93 -8.09
N PRO A 352 -3.06 -6.42 -8.01
CA PRO A 352 -4.16 -5.65 -7.43
C PRO A 352 -4.10 -5.54 -5.90
N GLY A 353 -3.36 -6.43 -5.22
CA GLY A 353 -3.25 -6.49 -3.77
C GLY A 353 -1.92 -7.06 -3.28
N LYS A 354 -1.69 -6.99 -1.97
CA LYS A 354 -0.49 -7.53 -1.31
C LYS A 354 -0.59 -9.05 -1.13
N VAL A 355 0.47 -9.77 -1.46
CA VAL A 355 0.58 -11.22 -1.32
C VAL A 355 1.66 -11.64 -0.31
N GLU A 356 1.58 -12.86 0.20
CA GLU A 356 2.53 -13.40 1.20
C GLU A 356 3.89 -13.79 0.60
N PHE A 357 3.90 -14.42 -0.57
CA PHE A 357 5.09 -14.85 -1.30
C PHE A 357 5.13 -14.21 -2.70
N PRO A 358 6.29 -14.18 -3.38
CA PRO A 358 6.41 -13.65 -4.73
C PRO A 358 5.42 -14.26 -5.75
N TRP A 359 4.96 -15.50 -5.57
CA TRP A 359 3.92 -16.10 -6.43
C TRP A 359 2.47 -15.87 -5.98
N GLY A 360 2.23 -15.38 -4.77
CA GLY A 360 0.89 -15.35 -4.18
C GLY A 360 0.85 -15.86 -2.74
N ASP A 361 -0.31 -16.34 -2.32
CA ASP A 361 -0.56 -16.78 -0.94
C ASP A 361 -0.48 -18.31 -0.76
N ASP A 362 -0.14 -19.04 -1.82
CA ASP A 362 0.03 -20.49 -1.76
C ASP A 362 1.25 -20.85 -0.91
N THR A 363 1.09 -21.85 -0.04
CA THR A 363 2.19 -22.35 0.80
C THR A 363 3.37 -22.84 -0.05
N PRO A 364 4.62 -22.48 0.29
CA PRO A 364 5.79 -22.91 -0.46
C PRO A 364 5.95 -24.43 -0.46
N THR A 365 6.29 -24.98 -1.63
CA THR A 365 6.78 -26.34 -1.81
C THR A 365 8.22 -26.34 -2.29
N CYS A 366 8.93 -27.46 -2.14
CA CYS A 366 10.32 -27.60 -2.57
C CYS A 366 10.54 -27.44 -4.09
N ALA A 367 9.47 -27.40 -4.89
CA ALA A 367 9.53 -27.11 -6.32
C ALA A 367 9.35 -25.62 -6.63
N ASP A 368 8.74 -24.87 -5.71
CA ASP A 368 8.41 -23.46 -5.93
C ASP A 368 9.63 -22.56 -5.78
N ALA A 369 10.47 -22.85 -4.79
CA ALA A 369 11.61 -22.02 -4.43
C ALA A 369 12.77 -22.80 -3.79
N ILE A 370 13.93 -22.15 -3.66
CA ILE A 370 15.17 -22.75 -3.14
C ILE A 370 15.25 -22.50 -1.62
N TYR A 371 14.80 -23.45 -0.80
CA TYR A 371 14.83 -23.36 0.67
C TYR A 371 14.89 -24.74 1.35
N GLY A 372 15.14 -24.80 2.66
CA GLY A 372 15.05 -26.05 3.43
C GLY A 372 16.14 -27.09 3.12
N ARG A 373 17.32 -26.66 2.63
CA ARG A 373 18.36 -27.55 2.06
C ARG A 373 19.52 -27.84 3.02
N LEU A 374 19.29 -27.68 4.32
CA LEU A 374 20.18 -28.15 5.39
C LEU A 374 19.88 -29.60 5.78
N PRO A 375 20.83 -30.32 6.42
CA PRO A 375 20.65 -31.68 6.94
C PRO A 375 19.72 -31.75 8.16
N LEU A 376 18.45 -31.42 7.97
CA LEU A 376 17.40 -31.35 9.00
C LEU A 376 16.33 -32.43 8.77
N ALA A 377 16.75 -33.66 8.51
CA ALA A 377 15.89 -34.78 8.16
C ALA A 377 14.65 -34.89 9.09
N GLY A 378 13.46 -34.89 8.48
CA GLY A 378 12.18 -35.00 9.19
C GLY A 378 11.60 -33.69 9.74
N PHE A 379 12.29 -32.55 9.59
CA PHE A 379 11.71 -31.25 9.94
C PHE A 379 10.66 -30.80 8.90
N PRO A 380 9.48 -30.31 9.31
CA PRO A 380 8.49 -29.75 8.38
C PRO A 380 9.10 -28.64 7.51
N GLY A 381 9.01 -28.79 6.19
CA GLY A 381 9.63 -27.85 5.24
C GLY A 381 11.10 -28.13 4.90
N ALA A 382 11.67 -29.26 5.32
CA ALA A 382 12.95 -29.73 4.82
C ALA A 382 12.82 -30.23 3.36
N CYS A 383 13.64 -29.66 2.48
CA CYS A 383 13.68 -29.98 1.05
C CYS A 383 14.94 -30.73 0.63
N GLU A 384 15.85 -31.03 1.57
CA GLU A 384 17.10 -31.72 1.27
C GLU A 384 16.91 -33.08 0.58
N ALA A 385 15.89 -33.86 0.97
CA ALA A 385 15.61 -35.17 0.40
C ALA A 385 15.01 -35.08 -1.01
N THR A 386 14.27 -33.99 -1.29
CA THR A 386 13.54 -33.79 -2.55
C THR A 386 14.40 -33.07 -3.60
N SER A 387 15.21 -32.11 -3.17
CA SER A 387 15.91 -31.16 -4.06
C SER A 387 17.43 -31.12 -3.84
N GLY A 388 17.96 -31.89 -2.89
CA GLY A 388 19.37 -31.92 -2.51
C GLY A 388 19.75 -30.82 -1.51
N ARG A 389 21.03 -30.82 -1.09
CA ARG A 389 21.58 -29.86 -0.12
C ARG A 389 22.23 -28.65 -0.78
N GLY A 390 22.57 -27.65 0.03
CA GLY A 390 23.42 -26.51 -0.37
C GLY A 390 22.74 -25.48 -1.28
N PRO A 391 23.48 -24.44 -1.72
CA PRO A 391 22.97 -23.42 -2.63
C PRO A 391 22.74 -23.98 -4.04
N ARG A 392 22.04 -23.21 -4.87
CA ARG A 392 21.72 -23.54 -6.27
C ARG A 392 21.95 -22.33 -7.20
N PRO A 393 22.06 -22.56 -8.52
CA PRO A 393 22.03 -21.50 -9.51
C PRO A 393 20.80 -20.58 -9.36
N VAL A 394 20.93 -19.30 -9.75
CA VAL A 394 19.83 -18.32 -9.69
C VAL A 394 18.68 -18.65 -10.67
N ASP A 395 18.92 -19.55 -11.62
CA ASP A 395 17.96 -20.04 -12.61
C ASP A 395 17.52 -21.49 -12.36
N ASP A 396 17.89 -22.08 -11.22
CA ASP A 396 17.44 -23.42 -10.83
C ASP A 396 15.90 -23.42 -10.69
N GLY A 397 15.25 -24.25 -11.51
CA GLY A 397 13.78 -24.29 -11.65
C GLY A 397 13.23 -23.56 -12.88
N GLY A 398 14.00 -22.69 -13.52
CA GLY A 398 13.65 -22.03 -14.80
C GLY A 398 12.23 -21.47 -14.83
N ALA A 399 11.55 -21.58 -15.98
CA ALA A 399 10.14 -21.18 -16.15
C ALA A 399 9.13 -22.01 -15.32
N GLY A 400 9.58 -23.08 -14.64
CA GLY A 400 8.76 -23.93 -13.80
C GLY A 400 8.79 -23.57 -12.31
N SER A 401 9.74 -22.73 -11.87
CA SER A 401 9.75 -22.19 -10.50
C SER A 401 8.62 -21.17 -10.33
N ARG A 402 7.99 -21.19 -9.16
CA ARG A 402 7.01 -20.17 -8.78
C ARG A 402 7.65 -18.97 -8.12
N ASP A 403 8.94 -18.97 -7.78
CA ASP A 403 9.64 -17.78 -7.27
C ASP A 403 9.89 -16.74 -8.36
N LEU A 404 8.80 -16.30 -8.99
CA LEU A 404 8.74 -15.38 -10.11
C LEU A 404 7.56 -14.44 -9.85
N THR A 405 7.86 -13.14 -9.76
CA THR A 405 6.84 -12.10 -9.69
C THR A 405 6.14 -11.92 -11.04
N PRO A 406 4.92 -11.34 -11.09
CA PRO A 406 4.26 -10.99 -12.35
C PRO A 406 5.08 -10.03 -13.23
N GLY A 407 5.97 -9.22 -12.62
CA GLY A 407 6.92 -8.37 -13.33
C GLY A 407 8.13 -9.12 -13.91
N GLY A 408 8.35 -10.37 -13.52
CA GLY A 408 9.43 -11.22 -14.02
C GLY A 408 10.69 -11.27 -13.15
N VAL A 409 10.70 -10.59 -11.99
CA VAL A 409 11.78 -10.73 -11.00
C VAL A 409 11.72 -12.12 -10.38
N ARG A 410 12.86 -12.82 -10.34
CA ARG A 410 13.03 -14.18 -9.82
C ARG A 410 13.88 -14.19 -8.55
N GLY A 411 13.68 -15.18 -7.68
CA GLY A 411 14.55 -15.40 -6.52
C GLY A 411 14.29 -14.44 -5.37
N LEU A 412 13.03 -14.00 -5.15
CA LEU A 412 12.68 -13.12 -4.02
C LEU A 412 12.18 -13.91 -2.81
N ALA A 413 12.25 -15.24 -2.83
CA ALA A 413 11.80 -16.11 -1.75
C ALA A 413 12.68 -17.35 -1.63
N GLY A 414 13.86 -17.22 -1.02
CA GLY A 414 14.85 -18.27 -0.91
C GLY A 414 16.05 -17.99 -1.81
N GLY A 415 16.85 -19.02 -2.13
CA GLY A 415 18.13 -18.79 -2.80
C GLY A 415 19.09 -18.13 -1.84
N LEU A 416 19.28 -16.81 -1.95
CA LEU A 416 20.03 -16.02 -0.99
C LEU A 416 19.15 -14.96 -0.34
N GLY A 417 19.33 -14.74 0.97
CA GLY A 417 18.85 -13.53 1.58
C GLY A 417 19.59 -12.34 0.97
N GLU A 418 18.91 -11.21 0.78
CA GLU A 418 19.49 -10.12 0.00
C GLU A 418 19.75 -8.88 0.86
N TRP A 419 20.99 -8.39 0.80
CA TRP A 419 21.34 -7.09 1.35
C TRP A 419 20.47 -5.99 0.75
N THR A 420 19.86 -5.19 1.63
CA THR A 420 19.23 -3.92 1.28
C THR A 420 20.12 -2.77 1.74
N ARG A 421 19.86 -1.56 1.23
CA ARG A 421 20.58 -0.35 1.63
C ARG A 421 20.37 0.02 3.10
N ASP A 422 19.24 -0.42 3.67
CA ASP A 422 18.72 0.10 4.93
C ASP A 422 19.40 -0.50 6.16
N ALA A 423 19.64 0.32 7.17
CA ALA A 423 19.90 -0.10 8.52
C ALA A 423 18.59 -0.58 9.19
N PRO A 424 18.64 -1.60 10.07
CA PRO A 424 17.51 -2.06 10.86
C PRO A 424 16.77 -0.93 11.55
N SER A 425 15.49 -0.80 11.27
CA SER A 425 14.61 0.19 11.90
C SER A 425 13.20 -0.39 12.05
N ARG A 426 12.60 -0.17 13.23
CA ARG A 426 11.21 -0.50 13.49
C ARG A 426 10.29 0.37 12.65
N TYR A 427 9.18 -0.18 12.15
CA TYR A 427 8.24 0.60 11.31
C TYR A 427 7.47 1.69 12.05
N ASP A 428 7.44 1.67 13.39
CA ASP A 428 6.94 2.77 14.23
C ASP A 428 7.99 3.88 14.46
N GLY A 429 9.22 3.70 13.94
CA GLY A 429 10.33 4.63 14.10
C GLY A 429 10.32 5.82 13.13
N PRO A 430 11.20 6.82 13.36
CA PRO A 430 11.24 8.08 12.62
C PRO A 430 11.72 7.95 11.16
N CYS A 431 12.26 6.80 10.77
CA CYS A 431 12.63 6.55 9.38
C CYS A 431 11.40 6.41 8.46
N TRP A 432 10.29 5.91 9.00
CA TRP A 432 9.13 5.49 8.22
C TRP A 432 7.97 6.50 8.24
N SER A 433 8.13 7.67 8.87
CA SER A 433 7.05 8.65 9.10
C SER A 433 7.17 9.94 8.30
N GLY A 434 6.03 10.60 8.08
CA GLY A 434 5.95 11.90 7.38
C GLY A 434 6.41 11.84 5.93
N ALA A 435 7.11 12.88 5.47
CA ALA A 435 7.63 12.98 4.11
C ALA A 435 8.55 11.80 3.70
N ARG A 436 9.18 11.11 4.67
CA ARG A 436 10.03 9.94 4.41
C ARG A 436 9.25 8.71 3.93
N ALA A 437 7.92 8.73 3.94
CA ALA A 437 7.12 7.67 3.34
C ALA A 437 7.15 7.68 1.80
N ALA A 438 7.76 8.69 1.17
CA ALA A 438 8.11 8.68 -0.26
C ALA A 438 9.54 8.15 -0.42
N ASP A 439 9.71 7.06 -1.17
CA ASP A 439 10.99 6.37 -1.37
C ASP A 439 11.76 6.17 -0.05
N PRO A 440 11.14 5.55 0.98
CA PRO A 440 11.76 5.43 2.29
C PRO A 440 13.08 4.68 2.20
N SER A 441 14.08 5.22 2.89
CA SER A 441 15.40 4.61 3.08
C SER A 441 15.91 4.96 4.48
N CYS A 442 16.20 3.94 5.28
CA CYS A 442 16.87 4.08 6.56
C CYS A 442 18.37 3.96 6.35
N GLU A 443 19.05 5.04 5.92
CA GLU A 443 20.49 4.97 5.62
C GLU A 443 21.32 4.44 6.80
N GLY A 444 22.12 3.40 6.52
CA GLY A 444 23.24 2.97 7.37
C GLY A 444 24.59 3.24 6.71
N ASP A 445 25.65 3.24 7.51
CA ASP A 445 27.03 3.20 7.00
C ASP A 445 27.55 1.75 6.92
N ALA A 446 28.73 1.55 6.32
CA ALA A 446 29.30 0.22 6.15
C ALA A 446 29.58 -0.54 7.46
N THR A 447 29.60 0.14 8.60
CA THR A 447 29.82 -0.48 9.92
C THR A 447 28.51 -0.82 10.63
N SER A 448 27.38 -0.37 10.08
CA SER A 448 26.05 -0.60 10.61
C SER A 448 25.58 -2.02 10.26
N PRO A 449 24.74 -2.65 11.09
CA PRO A 449 23.91 -3.74 10.63
C PRO A 449 23.01 -3.27 9.47
N HIS A 450 22.65 -4.16 8.57
CA HIS A 450 21.77 -3.90 7.44
C HIS A 450 20.62 -4.91 7.35
N VAL A 451 19.50 -4.48 6.79
CA VAL A 451 18.34 -5.37 6.60
C VAL A 451 18.62 -6.34 5.45
N VAL A 452 18.36 -7.61 5.71
CA VAL A 452 18.37 -8.71 4.74
C VAL A 452 16.94 -9.19 4.53
N ARG A 453 16.56 -9.41 3.27
CA ARG A 453 15.21 -9.83 2.86
C ARG A 453 15.21 -11.17 2.11
N GLY A 454 14.05 -11.81 1.97
CA GLY A 454 13.82 -12.96 1.07
C GLY A 454 14.07 -14.35 1.63
N GLY A 455 14.82 -14.48 2.73
CA GLY A 455 15.23 -15.79 3.24
C GLY A 455 16.26 -16.46 2.32
N ALA A 456 16.73 -17.66 2.66
CA ALA A 456 17.83 -18.31 1.95
C ALA A 456 17.59 -19.80 1.76
N TRP A 457 18.45 -20.46 0.97
CA TRP A 457 18.43 -21.90 0.70
C TRP A 457 18.42 -22.79 1.96
N ALA A 458 18.95 -22.28 3.07
CA ALA A 458 18.97 -22.95 4.37
C ALA A 458 17.74 -22.67 5.24
N GLY A 459 16.89 -21.72 4.85
CA GLY A 459 15.75 -21.23 5.60
C GLY A 459 14.56 -22.18 5.64
N THR A 460 13.56 -21.83 6.43
CA THR A 460 12.27 -22.53 6.52
C THR A 460 11.24 -21.85 5.61
N PRO A 461 10.09 -22.49 5.31
CA PRO A 461 9.03 -21.86 4.52
C PRO A 461 8.60 -20.47 5.03
N ILE A 462 8.61 -20.27 6.36
CA ILE A 462 8.22 -19.01 6.99
C ILE A 462 9.18 -17.88 6.61
N SER A 463 10.47 -18.18 6.44
CA SER A 463 11.48 -17.17 6.09
C SER A 463 11.37 -16.65 4.65
N LEU A 464 10.54 -17.28 3.81
CA LEU A 464 10.36 -16.93 2.40
C LEU A 464 9.31 -15.84 2.17
N ARG A 465 8.60 -15.42 3.23
CA ARG A 465 7.59 -14.37 3.14
C ARG A 465 8.23 -13.09 2.59
N GLY A 466 7.55 -12.41 1.67
CA GLY A 466 8.03 -11.14 1.12
C GLY A 466 8.12 -10.02 2.17
N THR A 467 7.46 -10.18 3.33
CA THR A 467 7.56 -9.27 4.47
C THR A 467 8.62 -9.69 5.48
N GLY A 468 9.30 -10.83 5.30
CA GLY A 468 10.33 -11.31 6.21
C GLY A 468 11.56 -10.39 6.22
N ARG A 469 12.07 -10.12 7.42
CA ARG A 469 13.22 -9.22 7.64
C ARG A 469 14.20 -9.89 8.59
N LEU A 470 15.48 -9.80 8.28
CA LEU A 470 16.58 -10.23 9.13
C LEU A 470 17.58 -9.09 9.28
N GLU A 471 18.28 -9.06 10.41
CA GLU A 471 19.45 -8.22 10.59
C GLU A 471 20.69 -8.98 10.14
N GLY A 472 21.46 -8.39 9.22
CA GLY A 472 22.75 -8.90 8.80
C GLY A 472 23.88 -7.98 9.22
N THR A 473 24.94 -8.55 9.79
CA THR A 473 26.10 -7.82 10.30
C THR A 473 27.42 -8.26 9.67
N GLN A 474 27.45 -9.42 9.02
CA GLN A 474 28.66 -10.04 8.48
C GLN A 474 28.32 -10.77 7.17
N PRO A 475 29.30 -10.93 6.25
CA PRO A 475 29.14 -11.79 5.09
C PRO A 475 28.80 -13.22 5.51
N SER A 476 27.89 -13.85 4.80
CA SER A 476 27.42 -15.21 5.08
C SER A 476 27.09 -15.96 3.80
N ALA A 477 27.24 -17.28 3.81
CA ALA A 477 26.88 -18.15 2.69
C ALA A 477 25.36 -18.14 2.36
N PHE A 478 24.56 -17.56 3.24
CA PHE A 478 23.12 -17.40 3.08
C PHE A 478 22.73 -16.02 2.56
N VAL A 479 23.67 -15.07 2.42
CA VAL A 479 23.39 -13.69 2.06
C VAL A 479 24.15 -13.29 0.80
N GLY A 480 23.40 -12.78 -0.17
CA GLY A 480 23.85 -12.17 -1.41
C GLY A 480 23.15 -10.82 -1.60
N PHE A 481 22.89 -10.44 -2.85
CA PHE A 481 22.25 -9.18 -3.17
C PHE A 481 21.80 -9.12 -4.63
N ARG A 482 20.96 -8.13 -4.92
CA ARG A 482 20.64 -7.67 -6.27
C ARG A 482 20.74 -6.15 -6.33
N CYS A 483 20.86 -5.58 -7.52
CA CYS A 483 20.95 -4.14 -7.69
C CYS A 483 19.64 -3.53 -8.19
N VAL A 484 19.45 -2.24 -7.88
CA VAL A 484 18.43 -1.39 -8.48
C VAL A 484 19.07 -0.21 -9.21
N TYR A 485 18.37 0.28 -10.23
CA TYR A 485 18.80 1.33 -11.12
C TYR A 485 17.69 2.35 -11.27
N ARG A 486 18.06 3.62 -11.20
CA ARG A 486 17.17 4.74 -11.47
C ARG A 486 17.54 5.28 -12.84
N GLY A 487 16.55 5.72 -13.63
CA GLY A 487 16.83 6.47 -14.85
C GLY A 487 17.67 7.72 -14.55
N PRO A 488 18.34 8.33 -15.55
CA PRO A 488 18.97 9.62 -15.36
C PRO A 488 17.93 10.61 -14.80
N ARG A 489 18.28 11.30 -13.72
CA ARG A 489 17.45 12.35 -13.11
C ARG A 489 17.40 13.59 -14.00
#